data_AF-A0A2P2KB32-F1
#
_entry.id   AF-A0A2P2KB32-F1
#
_cell.length_a   1.000
_cell.length_b   1.000
_cell.length_c   1.000
_cell.angle_alpha   90.00
_cell.angle_beta   90.00
_cell.angle_gamma   90.00
#
_symmetry.space_group_name_H-M   'P 1'
#
loop_
_entity.id
_entity.type
_entity.pdbx_description
1 polymer ?
#
loop_
_entity_poly.entity_id
_entity_poly.type
_entity_poly.pdbx_seq_one_letter_code
_entity_poly.pdbx_strand_id
1 'polypeptide(L)' 'MLLHPLLCFQIRSLEKKQKAGKYAKKVKAKTRRKMHELSNPLEPDEFADMWK' A
#
# COMPACT_ATOMS: atom_id res chain seq x y z
N MET A 1 -11.24 -25.15 -29.23
CA MET A 1 -10.68 -24.32 -28.15
C MET A 1 -9.16 -24.28 -28.25
N LEU A 2 -8.60 -23.62 -29.27
CA LEU A 2 -7.14 -23.44 -29.36
C LEU A 2 -6.80 -22.10 -28.73
N LEU A 3 -6.56 -22.10 -27.42
CA LEU A 3 -5.94 -20.98 -26.72
C LEU A 3 -4.50 -20.87 -27.23
N HIS A 4 -4.30 -19.85 -28.08
CA HIS A 4 -3.05 -19.56 -28.76
C HIS A 4 -1.92 -19.34 -27.73
N PRO A 5 -0.79 -20.08 -27.80
CA PRO A 5 0.27 -20.02 -26.77
C PRO A 5 0.87 -18.62 -26.56
N LEU A 6 0.79 -17.76 -27.58
CA LEU A 6 1.22 -16.36 -27.52
C LEU A 6 0.44 -15.51 -26.50
N LEU A 7 -0.85 -15.81 -26.29
CA LEU A 7 -1.69 -15.07 -25.35
C LEU A 7 -1.28 -15.35 -23.89
N CYS A 8 -0.87 -16.59 -23.59
CA CYS A 8 -0.41 -16.99 -22.26
C CYS A 8 0.87 -16.22 -21.85
N PHE A 9 1.84 -16.09 -22.76
CA PHE A 9 3.06 -15.33 -22.49
C PHE A 9 2.78 -13.84 -22.25
N GLN A 10 1.83 -13.27 -23.01
CA GLN A 10 1.45 -11.88 -22.86
C GLN A 10 0.76 -11.62 -21.51
N ILE A 11 -0.17 -12.49 -21.10
CA ILE A 11 -0.82 -12.41 -19.78
C ILE A 11 0.23 -12.52 -18.66
N ARG A 12 1.15 -13.49 -18.72
CA ARG A 12 2.19 -13.67 -17.68
C ARG A 12 3.15 -12.50 -17.59
N SER A 13 3.48 -11.87 -18.72
CA SER A 13 4.32 -10.66 -18.74
C SER A 13 3.65 -9.48 -18.03
N LEU A 14 2.35 -9.27 -18.29
CA LEU A 14 1.56 -8.22 -17.65
C LEU A 14 1.45 -8.44 -16.13
N GLU A 15 1.22 -9.68 -15.68
CA GLU A 15 1.17 -10.01 -14.26
C GLU A 15 2.51 -9.74 -13.55
N LYS A 16 3.64 -10.09 -14.19
CA LYS A 16 4.99 -9.82 -13.64
C LYS A 16 5.24 -8.31 -13.51
N LYS A 17 4.84 -7.52 -14.51
CA LYS A 17 4.95 -6.05 -14.47
C LYS A 17 4.11 -5.44 -13.33
N GLN A 18 2.88 -5.93 -13.14
CA GLN A 18 2.03 -5.47 -12.03
C GLN A 18 2.62 -5.82 -10.65
N LYS A 19 3.19 -7.03 -10.50
CA LYS A 19 3.84 -7.48 -9.26
C LYS A 19 5.11 -6.69 -8.94
N ALA A 20 5.92 -6.34 -9.94
CA ALA A 20 7.16 -5.58 -9.75
C ALA A 20 6.95 -4.21 -9.08
N GLY A 21 5.86 -3.51 -9.42
CA GLY A 21 5.55 -2.20 -8.84
C GLY A 21 4.98 -2.24 -7.41
N LYS A 22 4.59 -3.42 -6.90
CA LYS A 22 3.87 -3.55 -5.62
C LYS A 22 4.75 -3.18 -4.42
N TYR A 23 6.02 -3.61 -4.42
CA TYR A 23 6.94 -3.33 -3.31
C TYR A 23 7.24 -1.83 -3.19
N ALA A 24 7.57 -1.17 -4.31
CA ALA A 24 7.81 0.27 -4.34
C ALA A 24 6.59 1.08 -3.86
N LYS A 25 5.37 0.67 -4.27
CA LYS A 25 4.12 1.28 -3.80
C LYS A 25 3.91 1.07 -2.30
N LYS A 26 4.19 -0.13 -1.78
CA LYS A 26 4.11 -0.46 -0.35
C LYS A 26 5.05 0.43 0.48
N VAL A 27 6.30 0.59 0.04
CA VAL A 27 7.28 1.44 0.72
C VAL A 27 6.82 2.89 0.76
N LYS A 28 6.42 3.47 -0.39
CA LYS A 28 5.92 4.85 -0.45
C LYS A 28 4.71 5.08 0.46
N ALA A 29 3.76 4.14 0.48
CA ALA A 29 2.59 4.21 1.36
C ALA A 29 2.99 4.13 2.84
N LYS A 30 3.93 3.26 3.21
CA LYS A 30 4.44 3.14 4.58
C LYS A 30 5.14 4.43 5.03
N THR A 31 5.97 5.02 4.18
CA THR A 31 6.65 6.29 4.47
C THR A 31 5.65 7.43 4.68
N ARG A 32 4.63 7.55 3.81
CA ARG A 32 3.59 8.58 3.95
C ARG A 32 2.81 8.47 5.26
N ARG A 33 2.46 7.24 5.69
CA ARG A 33 1.77 7.00 6.97
C ARG A 33 2.62 7.42 8.16
N LYS A 34 3.88 7.00 8.20
CA LYS A 34 4.82 7.39 9.24
C LYS A 34 4.99 8.92 9.33
N MET A 35 5.12 9.58 8.18
CA MET A 35 5.19 11.04 8.15
C MET A 35 3.90 11.68 8.69
N HIS A 36 2.74 11.15 8.33
CA HIS A 36 1.45 11.66 8.81
C HIS A 36 1.29 11.52 10.33
N GLU A 37 1.66 10.37 10.89
CA GLU A 37 1.65 10.11 12.34
C GLU A 37 2.56 11.09 13.10
N LEU A 38 3.76 11.36 12.57
CA LEU A 38 4.70 12.31 13.16
C LEU A 38 4.23 13.78 13.04
N SER A 39 3.53 14.12 11.96
CA SER A 39 3.06 15.49 11.70
C SER A 39 1.74 15.83 12.40
N ASN A 40 1.01 14.82 12.87
CA ASN A 40 -0.28 14.98 13.53
C ASN A 40 -0.26 14.26 14.89
N PRO A 41 0.59 14.69 15.84
CA PRO A 41 0.41 14.29 17.22
C PRO A 41 -0.98 14.78 17.64
N LEU A 42 -1.88 13.84 17.95
CA LEU A 42 -3.18 14.19 18.52
C LEU A 42 -2.91 14.86 19.87
N GLU A 43 -3.49 16.03 20.09
CA GLU A 43 -3.46 16.68 21.39
C GLU A 43 -3.98 15.68 22.44
N PRO A 44 -3.24 15.47 23.55
CA PRO A 44 -3.74 14.66 24.65
C PRO A 44 -5.10 15.22 25.08
N ASP A 45 -6.12 14.38 25.11
CA ASP A 45 -7.45 14.78 25.55
C ASP A 45 -7.37 15.19 27.03
N GLU A 46 -7.36 16.51 27.28
CA GLU A 46 -7.22 17.14 28.60
C GLU A 46 -8.32 16.69 29.57
N PHE A 47 -9.39 16.08 29.05
CA PHE A 47 -10.56 15.62 29.78
C PHE A 47 -10.61 14.10 29.99
N ALA A 48 -9.64 13.34 29.49
CA ALA A 48 -9.63 11.87 29.55
C ALA A 48 -9.60 11.29 30.98
N ASP A 49 -9.22 12.10 31.97
CA ASP A 49 -9.13 11.69 33.39
C ASP A 49 -10.31 12.20 34.24
N MET A 50 -11.32 12.86 33.64
CA MET A 50 -12.44 13.46 34.40
C MET A 50 -13.48 12.44 34.90
N TRP A 51 -13.53 11.22 34.35
CA TRP A 51 -14.53 10.21 34.69
C TRP A 51 -13.91 9.00 35.39
N LYS A 52 -13.18 9.25 36.48
CA LYS A 52 -12.78 8.23 37.46
C LYS A 52 -13.89 7.95 38.47
#